data_AF-A0A2M8C645-F1
#
_entry.id   AF-A0A2M8C645-F1
#
_cell.length_a   1.000
_cell.length_b   1.000
_cell.length_c   1.000
_cell.angle_alpha   90.00
_cell.angle_beta   90.00
_cell.angle_gamma   90.00
#
_symmetry.space_group_name_H-M   'P 1'
#
loop_
_entity.id
_entity.type
_entity.pdbx_description
1 polymer ?
#
loop_
_entity_poly.entity_id
_entity_poly.type
_entity_poly.pdbx_seq_one_letter_code
_entity_poly.pdbx_strand_id
1 'polypeptide(L)'
;MSILQGVIRFLRRIVGKFSKWEKMIIVFCLLTAGGAVYFKIQNQGAEYIYLPSRGGIYTEGVLAENSGILDKKIKTLTYSGLLRLDENLNLKPALAKSWSIDENNQTYTFELFDLVPADKVKNTLTEQKDNLAGLDVQSEGQKIIIKTPKKIGSLIYNLTEPMFDFGPYRQVKVEDTKLILEANPDWSLGEPYISRIIIRIFQDEDKMISALESGDIQGADGVLVASDKQNGYTVKLQKYITLFFNLSRANVQNKGFR
;
A
#
# COMPACT_ATOMS: atom_id res chain seq x y z
N MET A 1 31.38 40.57 27.39
CA MET A 1 30.47 41.27 28.33
C MET A 1 29.62 42.27 27.54
N SER A 2 28.30 42.16 27.54
CA SER A 2 27.60 41.30 26.57
C SER A 2 26.68 42.18 25.71
N ILE A 3 26.48 41.82 24.43
CA ILE A 3 25.55 42.49 23.49
C ILE A 3 24.17 42.72 24.13
N LEU A 4 23.76 41.79 24.99
CA LEU A 4 22.54 41.84 25.78
C LEU A 4 22.44 43.08 26.68
N GLN A 5 23.52 43.49 27.34
CA GLN A 5 23.50 44.69 28.18
C GLN A 5 23.37 45.98 27.36
N GLY A 6 23.94 46.02 26.15
CA GLY A 6 23.78 47.12 25.20
C GLY A 6 22.33 47.26 24.74
N VAL A 7 21.70 46.13 24.39
CA VAL A 7 20.30 46.07 23.97
C VAL A 7 19.37 46.49 25.11
N ILE A 8 19.58 46.01 26.34
CA ILE A 8 18.77 46.37 27.51
C ILE A 8 18.85 47.88 27.79
N ARG A 9 20.05 48.47 27.69
CA ARG A 9 20.25 49.91 27.93
C ARG A 9 19.60 50.77 26.86
N PHE A 10 19.66 50.34 25.60
CA PHE A 10 18.99 50.98 24.47
C PHE A 10 17.46 50.91 24.60
N LEU A 11 16.91 49.74 24.92
CA LEU A 11 15.48 49.55 25.15
C LEU A 11 14.97 50.38 26.33
N ARG A 12 15.72 50.45 27.44
CA ARG A 12 15.36 51.35 28.57
C ARG A 12 15.28 52.82 28.15
N ARG A 13 16.17 53.27 27.27
CA ARG A 13 16.18 54.66 26.79
C ARG A 13 14.99 54.98 25.90
N ILE A 14 14.57 54.03 25.07
CA ILE A 14 13.39 54.16 24.21
C ILE A 14 12.11 54.09 25.04
N VAL A 15 11.99 53.08 25.90
CA VAL A 15 10.82 52.90 26.77
C VAL A 15 10.66 54.06 27.75
N GLY A 16 11.76 54.70 28.16
CA GLY A 16 11.74 55.88 29.01
C GLY A 16 11.07 57.11 28.38
N LYS A 17 11.03 57.22 27.04
CA LYS A 17 10.43 58.35 26.32
C LYS A 17 8.92 58.24 26.11
N PHE A 18 8.35 57.05 26.31
CA PHE A 18 6.91 56.83 26.14
C PHE A 18 6.13 57.22 27.39
N SER A 19 4.97 57.81 27.17
CA SER A 19 3.95 58.10 28.17
C SER A 19 3.40 56.81 28.79
N LYS A 20 2.69 56.94 29.93
CA LYS A 20 2.05 55.80 30.60
C LYS A 20 1.06 55.07 29.69
N TRP A 21 0.33 55.82 28.85
CA TRP A 21 -0.66 55.27 27.92
C TRP A 21 -0.04 54.51 26.75
N GLU A 22 1.03 55.03 26.14
CA GLU A 22 1.76 54.34 25.06
C GLU A 22 2.37 53.03 25.55
N LYS A 23 2.88 52.98 26.79
CA LYS A 23 3.38 51.75 27.41
C LYS A 23 2.28 50.70 27.57
N MET A 24 1.08 51.11 27.98
CA MET A 24 -0.06 50.19 28.10
C MET A 24 -0.47 49.64 26.72
N ILE A 25 -0.49 50.47 25.68
CA ILE A 25 -0.79 50.05 24.31
C ILE A 25 0.26 49.05 23.80
N ILE A 26 1.55 49.32 24.02
CA ILE A 26 2.63 48.41 23.60
C ILE A 26 2.52 47.05 24.31
N VAL A 27 2.25 47.03 25.61
CA VAL A 27 2.04 45.78 26.37
C VAL A 27 0.83 45.03 25.82
N PHE A 28 -0.28 45.72 25.55
CA PHE A 28 -1.46 45.11 24.97
C PHE A 28 -1.18 44.52 23.58
N CYS A 29 -0.47 45.24 22.70
CA CYS A 29 -0.06 44.75 21.39
C CYS A 29 0.87 43.53 21.49
N LEU A 30 1.78 43.49 22.46
CA LEU A 30 2.66 42.33 22.68
C LEU A 30 1.87 41.12 23.18
N LEU A 31 0.88 41.33 24.06
CA LEU A 31 0.01 40.27 24.55
C LEU A 31 -0.89 39.71 23.44
N THR A 32 -1.46 40.56 22.59
CA THR A 32 -2.28 40.10 21.45
C THR A 32 -1.44 39.42 20.38
N ALA A 33 -0.25 39.94 20.07
CA ALA A 33 0.68 39.28 19.15
C ALA A 33 1.15 37.92 19.69
N GLY A 34 1.53 37.85 20.97
CA GLY A 34 1.90 36.60 21.63
C GLY A 34 0.75 35.59 21.66
N GLY A 35 -0.47 36.06 21.96
CA GLY A 35 -1.68 35.25 21.93
C GLY A 35 -2.02 34.72 20.53
N ALA A 36 -1.86 35.53 19.49
CA ALA A 36 -2.06 35.10 18.11
C ALA A 36 -1.03 34.06 17.66
N VAL A 37 0.24 34.23 18.05
CA VAL A 37 1.30 33.23 17.80
C VAL A 37 0.99 31.94 18.55
N TYR A 38 0.62 32.02 19.83
CA TYR A 38 0.24 30.85 20.63
C TYR A 38 -0.97 30.11 20.05
N PHE A 39 -2.01 30.86 19.65
CA PHE A 39 -3.20 30.30 19.00
C PHE A 39 -2.82 29.62 17.69
N LYS A 40 -1.95 30.22 16.87
CA LYS A 40 -1.47 29.59 15.63
C LYS A 40 -0.66 28.32 15.90
N ILE A 41 0.16 28.27 16.94
CA ILE A 41 0.91 27.05 17.33
C ILE A 41 -0.05 25.94 17.76
N GLN A 42 -1.11 26.26 18.52
CA GLN A 42 -2.10 25.28 18.95
C GLN A 42 -3.03 24.83 17.80
N ASN A 43 -3.37 25.73 16.88
CA ASN A 43 -4.32 25.48 15.80
C ASN A 43 -3.66 24.98 14.51
N GLN A 44 -2.34 25.12 14.36
CA GLN A 44 -1.56 24.31 13.44
C GLN A 44 -1.35 22.96 14.10
N GLY A 45 -2.34 22.07 13.95
CA GLY A 45 -2.06 20.65 14.06
C GLY A 45 -0.89 20.35 13.12
N ALA A 46 0.28 20.06 13.68
CA ALA A 46 1.33 19.48 12.88
C ALA A 46 0.73 18.19 12.31
N GLU A 47 0.52 18.14 11.00
CA GLU A 47 0.33 16.88 10.31
C GLU A 47 1.64 16.12 10.50
N TYR A 48 1.72 15.36 11.58
CA TYR A 48 2.80 14.42 11.78
C TYR A 48 2.65 13.36 10.70
N ILE A 49 3.40 13.53 9.61
CA ILE A 49 3.62 12.44 8.67
C ILE A 49 4.44 11.42 9.44
N TYR A 50 3.78 10.40 9.98
CA TYR A 50 4.44 9.24 10.57
C TYR A 50 5.21 8.53 9.45
N LEU A 51 6.48 8.88 9.29
CA LEU A 51 7.39 8.12 8.44
C LEU A 51 7.77 6.86 9.23
N PRO A 52 7.40 5.65 8.77
CA PRO A 52 7.84 4.43 9.43
C PRO A 52 9.37 4.41 9.41
N SER A 53 9.97 4.06 10.54
CA SER A 53 11.40 3.78 10.56
C SER A 53 11.67 2.55 9.68
N ARG A 54 12.71 2.60 8.84
CA ARG A 54 13.15 1.42 8.10
C ARG A 54 13.65 0.36 9.08
N GLY A 55 13.33 -0.89 8.83
CA GLY A 55 13.77 -2.01 9.64
C GLY A 55 12.63 -2.81 10.26
N GLY A 56 13.00 -3.59 11.27
CA GLY A 56 12.05 -4.33 12.09
C GLY A 56 11.50 -5.60 11.45
N ILE A 57 10.70 -6.29 12.24
CA ILE A 57 10.04 -7.54 11.87
C ILE A 57 8.55 -7.34 12.14
N TYR A 58 7.73 -7.61 11.14
CA TYR A 58 6.28 -7.69 11.29
C TYR A 58 5.86 -9.16 11.28
N THR A 59 5.14 -9.58 12.32
CA THR A 59 4.64 -10.94 12.45
C THR A 59 3.12 -10.92 12.35
N GLU A 60 2.58 -11.71 11.43
CA GLU A 60 1.14 -11.82 11.20
C GLU A 60 0.67 -13.26 11.36
N GLY A 61 -0.44 -13.47 12.06
CA GLY A 61 -1.10 -14.76 12.20
C GLY A 61 -2.13 -15.02 11.09
N VAL A 62 -2.14 -16.23 10.56
CA VAL A 62 -3.17 -16.72 9.63
C VAL A 62 -3.61 -18.12 10.06
N LEU A 63 -4.91 -18.40 9.97
CA LEU A 63 -5.46 -19.74 10.21
C LEU A 63 -5.12 -20.70 9.07
N ALA A 64 -4.73 -21.93 9.41
CA ALA A 64 -4.33 -22.95 8.45
C ALA A 64 -5.47 -23.36 7.49
N GLU A 65 -6.70 -23.36 7.99
CA GLU A 65 -7.90 -23.61 7.17
C GLU A 65 -8.15 -22.51 6.11
N ASN A 66 -7.55 -21.34 6.28
CA ASN A 66 -7.65 -20.20 5.35
C ASN A 66 -6.49 -20.20 4.33
N SER A 67 -6.15 -21.36 3.77
CA SER A 67 -5.06 -21.50 2.79
C SER A 67 -5.16 -20.54 1.61
N GLY A 68 -6.37 -20.28 1.11
CA GLY A 68 -6.59 -19.32 0.02
C GLY A 68 -6.24 -17.87 0.37
N ILE A 69 -6.39 -17.47 1.64
CA ILE A 69 -5.94 -16.14 2.12
C ILE A 69 -4.42 -16.10 2.16
N LEU A 70 -3.79 -17.16 2.67
CA LEU A 70 -2.34 -17.30 2.72
C LEU A 70 -1.73 -17.22 1.32
N ASP A 71 -2.22 -18.01 0.38
CA ASP A 71 -1.72 -18.03 -1.01
C ASP A 71 -1.84 -16.66 -1.68
N LYS A 72 -3.01 -16.01 -1.51
CA LYS A 72 -3.22 -14.66 -2.02
C LYS A 72 -2.25 -13.67 -1.40
N LYS A 73 -2.03 -13.73 -0.08
CA LYS A 73 -1.13 -12.84 0.65
C LYS A 73 0.30 -13.00 0.17
N ILE A 74 0.78 -14.24 0.08
CA ILE A 74 2.11 -14.56 -0.48
C ILE A 74 2.23 -13.94 -1.87
N LYS A 75 1.28 -14.23 -2.76
CA LYS A 75 1.27 -13.70 -4.11
C LYS A 75 1.33 -12.16 -4.13
N THR A 76 0.55 -11.47 -3.32
CA THR A 76 0.55 -9.99 -3.29
C THR A 76 1.81 -9.37 -2.67
N LEU A 77 2.54 -10.12 -1.83
CA LEU A 77 3.78 -9.65 -1.20
C LEU A 77 5.02 -10.00 -2.01
N THR A 78 5.01 -11.10 -2.77
CA THR A 78 6.18 -11.60 -3.50
C THR A 78 6.11 -11.40 -5.01
N TYR A 79 4.93 -11.12 -5.56
CA TYR A 79 4.74 -10.83 -6.97
C TYR A 79 4.27 -9.39 -7.20
N SER A 80 4.43 -8.92 -8.44
CA SER A 80 3.96 -7.62 -8.90
C SER A 80 3.32 -7.74 -10.29
N GLY A 81 2.47 -6.77 -10.64
CA GLY A 81 1.97 -6.58 -12.00
C GLY A 81 2.85 -5.59 -12.78
N LEU A 82 2.57 -5.39 -14.06
CA LEU A 82 3.20 -4.27 -14.80
C LEU A 82 2.74 -2.93 -14.23
N LEU A 83 1.47 -2.86 -13.86
CA LEU A 83 0.83 -1.73 -13.20
C LEU A 83 0.24 -2.18 -11.86
N ARG A 84 -0.29 -1.23 -11.10
CA ARG A 84 -1.08 -1.51 -9.90
C ARG A 84 -2.29 -0.58 -9.84
N LEU A 85 -3.26 -0.92 -9.02
CA LEU A 85 -4.38 -0.05 -8.69
C LEU A 85 -4.12 0.63 -7.35
N ASP A 86 -4.45 1.92 -7.26
CA ASP A 86 -4.59 2.59 -5.97
C ASP A 86 -5.95 2.32 -5.33
N GLU A 87 -6.18 2.88 -4.14
CA GLU A 87 -7.42 2.73 -3.37
C GLU A 87 -8.67 3.21 -4.13
N ASN A 88 -8.49 4.13 -5.09
CA ASN A 88 -9.54 4.68 -5.94
C ASN A 88 -9.65 3.94 -7.28
N LEU A 89 -8.99 2.79 -7.42
CA LEU A 89 -8.95 1.98 -8.64
C LEU A 89 -8.29 2.68 -9.84
N ASN A 90 -7.45 3.68 -9.60
CA ASN A 90 -6.66 4.30 -10.66
C ASN A 90 -5.40 3.49 -10.94
N LEU A 91 -5.03 3.41 -12.21
CA LEU A 91 -3.76 2.81 -12.63
C LEU A 91 -2.58 3.64 -12.11
N LYS A 92 -1.60 2.94 -11.53
CA LYS A 92 -0.33 3.49 -11.04
C LYS A 92 0.84 2.64 -11.52
N PRO A 93 2.05 3.23 -11.57
CA PRO A 93 3.28 2.49 -11.82
C PRO A 93 3.51 1.33 -10.84
N ALA A 94 4.06 0.24 -11.37
CA ALA A 94 4.58 -0.90 -10.60
C ALA A 94 5.93 -1.34 -11.17
N LEU A 95 5.98 -2.38 -12.00
CA LEU A 95 7.19 -2.73 -12.77
C LEU A 95 7.39 -1.82 -13.98
N ALA A 96 6.30 -1.32 -14.57
CA ALA A 96 6.32 -0.28 -15.58
C ALA A 96 6.23 1.11 -14.91
N LYS A 97 7.13 2.02 -15.30
CA LYS A 97 7.15 3.42 -14.86
C LYS A 97 6.18 4.29 -15.66
N SER A 98 5.91 3.93 -16.90
CA SER A 98 4.97 4.60 -17.79
C SER A 98 4.36 3.62 -18.79
N TRP A 99 3.24 3.99 -19.38
CA TRP A 99 2.59 3.21 -20.44
C TRP A 99 1.87 4.11 -21.42
N SER A 100 1.70 3.62 -22.64
CA SER A 100 0.86 4.24 -23.67
C SER A 100 0.04 3.17 -24.40
N ILE A 101 -1.14 3.58 -24.86
CA ILE A 101 -2.04 2.74 -25.64
C ILE A 101 -2.31 3.49 -26.95
N ASP A 102 -2.27 2.80 -28.07
CA ASP A 102 -2.64 3.39 -29.36
C ASP A 102 -4.15 3.73 -29.44
N GLU A 103 -4.53 4.53 -30.42
CA GLU A 103 -5.92 4.96 -30.63
C GLU A 103 -6.88 3.77 -30.81
N ASN A 104 -6.38 2.67 -31.36
CA ASN A 104 -7.14 1.46 -31.64
C ASN A 104 -7.28 0.52 -30.42
N ASN A 105 -6.58 0.80 -29.31
CA ASN A 105 -6.50 -0.07 -28.12
C ASN A 105 -6.01 -1.50 -28.45
N GLN A 106 -5.07 -1.59 -29.37
CA GLN A 106 -4.48 -2.84 -29.84
C GLN A 106 -2.99 -2.95 -29.58
N THR A 107 -2.30 -1.82 -29.45
CA THR A 107 -0.87 -1.77 -29.13
C THR A 107 -0.66 -1.08 -27.78
N TYR A 108 -0.05 -1.80 -26.84
CA TYR A 108 0.28 -1.31 -25.51
C TYR A 108 1.80 -1.28 -25.37
N THR A 109 2.34 -0.12 -25.03
CA THR A 109 3.78 0.04 -24.78
C THR A 109 3.99 0.37 -23.31
N PHE A 110 4.86 -0.39 -22.65
CA PHE A 110 5.22 -0.18 -21.25
C PHE A 110 6.71 0.10 -21.16
N GLU A 111 7.08 1.19 -20.51
CA GLU A 111 8.49 1.44 -20.17
C GLU A 111 8.72 0.92 -18.76
N LEU A 112 9.68 0.00 -18.62
CA LEU A 112 10.02 -0.62 -17.35
C LEU A 112 11.00 0.24 -16.54
N PHE A 113 11.06 0.00 -15.23
CA PHE A 113 12.17 0.49 -14.39
C PHE A 113 13.47 -0.26 -14.73
N ASP A 114 14.61 0.39 -14.50
CA ASP A 114 15.92 -0.14 -14.90
C ASP A 114 16.29 -1.44 -14.19
N LEU A 115 15.81 -1.64 -12.96
CA LEU A 115 16.02 -2.86 -12.17
C LEU A 115 15.16 -4.04 -12.64
N VAL A 116 14.19 -3.82 -13.53
CA VAL A 116 13.26 -4.87 -13.97
C VAL A 116 13.83 -5.59 -15.20
N PRO A 117 14.03 -6.92 -15.16
CA PRO A 117 14.55 -7.64 -16.33
C PRO A 117 13.48 -7.82 -17.42
N ALA A 118 13.60 -7.07 -18.52
CA ALA A 118 12.64 -7.07 -19.62
C ALA A 118 12.42 -8.45 -20.26
N ASP A 119 13.48 -9.26 -20.41
CA ASP A 119 13.37 -10.61 -20.97
C ASP A 119 12.49 -11.53 -20.11
N LYS A 120 12.63 -11.46 -18.78
CA LYS A 120 11.79 -12.26 -17.88
C LYS A 120 10.33 -11.81 -17.98
N VAL A 121 10.07 -10.50 -18.01
CA VAL A 121 8.73 -9.97 -18.21
C VAL A 121 8.11 -10.46 -19.51
N LYS A 122 8.84 -10.37 -20.63
CA LYS A 122 8.37 -10.86 -21.94
C LYS A 122 8.04 -12.35 -21.90
N ASN A 123 8.94 -13.16 -21.33
CA ASN A 123 8.77 -14.61 -21.28
C ASN A 123 7.54 -14.98 -20.43
N THR A 124 7.38 -14.40 -19.23
CA THR A 124 6.20 -14.63 -18.39
C THR A 124 4.90 -14.27 -19.10
N LEU A 125 4.85 -13.12 -19.79
CA LEU A 125 3.65 -12.71 -20.55
C LEU A 125 3.34 -13.66 -21.71
N THR A 126 4.36 -14.20 -22.36
CA THR A 126 4.20 -15.12 -23.50
C THR A 126 3.75 -16.52 -23.05
N GLU A 127 4.23 -16.97 -21.89
CA GLU A 127 3.94 -18.30 -21.34
C GLU A 127 2.56 -18.38 -20.67
N GLN A 128 1.99 -17.25 -20.23
CA GLN A 128 0.75 -17.22 -19.49
C GLN A 128 -0.47 -17.53 -20.39
N LYS A 129 -1.04 -18.73 -20.21
CA LYS A 129 -2.12 -19.27 -21.06
C LYS A 129 -3.54 -18.82 -20.71
N ASP A 130 -3.73 -18.09 -19.61
CA ASP A 130 -5.05 -17.66 -19.16
C ASP A 130 -5.55 -16.45 -19.98
N ASN A 131 -5.93 -15.36 -19.32
CA ASN A 131 -6.50 -14.15 -19.91
C ASN A 131 -5.56 -13.37 -20.86
N LEU A 132 -4.35 -13.90 -21.10
CA LEU A 132 -3.28 -13.32 -21.90
C LEU A 132 -2.88 -14.19 -23.12
N ALA A 133 -3.63 -15.26 -23.42
CA ALA A 133 -3.35 -16.10 -24.58
C ALA A 133 -3.50 -15.35 -25.91
N GLY A 134 -2.56 -15.58 -26.82
CA GLY A 134 -2.59 -15.05 -28.19
C GLY A 134 -2.13 -13.59 -28.34
N LEU A 135 -1.43 -13.06 -27.33
CA LEU A 135 -0.75 -11.77 -27.40
C LEU A 135 0.59 -11.91 -28.13
N ASP A 136 0.92 -10.96 -29.00
CA ASP A 136 2.26 -10.79 -29.56
C ASP A 136 3.05 -9.85 -28.64
N VAL A 137 4.01 -10.42 -27.91
CA VAL A 137 4.80 -9.71 -26.89
C VAL A 137 6.24 -9.56 -27.36
N GLN A 138 6.69 -8.31 -27.48
CA GLN A 138 8.01 -7.94 -27.94
C GLN A 138 8.71 -7.11 -26.86
N SER A 139 10.04 -7.21 -26.80
CA SER A 139 10.86 -6.41 -25.90
C SER A 139 11.94 -5.66 -26.67
N GLU A 140 12.01 -4.34 -26.49
CA GLU A 140 13.02 -3.48 -27.10
C GLU A 140 13.72 -2.68 -26.01
N GLY A 141 14.90 -3.15 -25.57
CA GLY A 141 15.57 -2.61 -24.39
C GLY A 141 14.67 -2.71 -23.16
N GLN A 142 14.37 -1.56 -22.54
CA GLN A 142 13.54 -1.49 -21.33
C GLN A 142 12.04 -1.30 -21.64
N LYS A 143 11.62 -1.58 -22.88
CA LYS A 143 10.22 -1.46 -23.32
C LYS A 143 9.61 -2.83 -23.58
N ILE A 144 8.38 -3.00 -23.12
CA ILE A 144 7.52 -4.14 -23.46
C ILE A 144 6.42 -3.65 -24.37
N ILE A 145 6.29 -4.26 -25.54
CA ILE A 145 5.28 -3.94 -26.54
C ILE A 145 4.35 -5.15 -26.64
N ILE A 146 3.07 -4.94 -26.37
CA ILE A 146 2.04 -5.97 -26.45
C ILE A 146 1.07 -5.60 -27.56
N LYS A 147 0.96 -6.47 -28.56
CA LYS A 147 0.01 -6.36 -29.66
C LYS A 147 -1.11 -7.38 -29.50
N THR A 148 -2.33 -6.92 -29.66
CA THR A 148 -3.54 -7.75 -29.55
C THR A 148 -4.16 -7.96 -30.92
N PRO A 149 -4.63 -9.18 -31.24
CA PRO A 149 -5.28 -9.46 -32.53
C PRO A 149 -6.63 -8.76 -32.69
N LYS A 150 -7.26 -8.37 -31.57
CA LYS A 150 -8.52 -7.64 -31.50
C LYS A 150 -8.46 -6.67 -30.33
N LYS A 151 -9.27 -5.61 -30.35
CA LYS A 151 -9.40 -4.68 -29.22
C LYS A 151 -9.78 -5.42 -27.92
N ILE A 152 -8.94 -5.30 -26.89
CA ILE A 152 -9.18 -5.85 -25.54
C ILE A 152 -9.05 -4.71 -24.52
N GLY A 153 -10.14 -3.99 -24.25
CA GLY A 153 -10.11 -2.84 -23.33
C GLY A 153 -9.78 -3.19 -21.86
N SER A 154 -9.96 -4.44 -21.46
CA SER A 154 -9.65 -4.92 -20.11
C SER A 154 -8.19 -5.34 -19.92
N LEU A 155 -7.39 -5.42 -21.00
CA LEU A 155 -6.03 -5.96 -20.93
C LEU A 155 -5.17 -5.19 -19.92
N ILE A 156 -5.27 -3.86 -19.91
CA ILE A 156 -4.49 -3.04 -19.00
C ILE A 156 -4.78 -3.33 -17.53
N TYR A 157 -6.02 -3.69 -17.19
CA TYR A 157 -6.39 -4.08 -15.82
C TYR A 157 -5.92 -5.50 -15.50
N ASN A 158 -5.95 -6.43 -16.46
CA ASN A 158 -5.36 -7.76 -16.27
C ASN A 158 -3.86 -7.67 -15.98
N LEU A 159 -3.16 -6.70 -16.55
CA LEU A 159 -1.73 -6.45 -16.32
C LEU A 159 -1.43 -5.81 -14.95
N THR A 160 -2.46 -5.51 -14.14
CA THR A 160 -2.31 -5.14 -12.72
C THR A 160 -2.23 -6.36 -11.80
N GLU A 161 -2.60 -7.54 -12.30
CA GLU A 161 -2.53 -8.78 -11.53
C GLU A 161 -1.07 -9.13 -11.20
N PRO A 162 -0.78 -9.58 -9.97
CA PRO A 162 0.57 -9.95 -9.57
C PRO A 162 0.98 -11.25 -10.27
N MET A 163 1.80 -11.15 -11.33
CA MET A 163 2.21 -12.30 -12.16
C MET A 163 3.73 -12.46 -12.27
N PHE A 164 4.50 -11.42 -11.93
CA PHE A 164 5.96 -11.45 -11.98
C PHE A 164 6.55 -11.52 -10.58
N ASP A 165 7.55 -12.36 -10.36
CA ASP A 165 8.23 -12.60 -9.08
C ASP A 165 9.15 -11.46 -8.61
N PHE A 166 8.90 -10.24 -9.08
CA PHE A 166 9.61 -9.00 -8.72
C PHE A 166 8.80 -8.16 -7.72
N GLY A 167 8.16 -8.80 -6.75
CA GLY A 167 7.39 -8.12 -5.71
C GLY A 167 8.25 -7.40 -4.66
N PRO A 168 7.59 -6.73 -3.70
CA PRO A 168 8.26 -6.01 -2.62
C PRO A 168 9.04 -6.93 -1.67
N TYR A 169 8.65 -8.19 -1.52
CA TYR A 169 9.34 -9.16 -0.67
C TYR A 169 9.76 -10.41 -1.44
N ARG A 170 10.72 -11.14 -0.90
CA ARG A 170 11.18 -12.45 -1.40
C ARG A 170 10.95 -13.50 -0.35
N GLN A 171 10.52 -14.68 -0.78
CA GLN A 171 10.37 -15.82 0.10
C GLN A 171 11.74 -16.41 0.42
N VAL A 172 12.08 -16.45 1.71
CA VAL A 172 13.40 -16.92 2.18
C VAL A 172 13.28 -18.30 2.82
N LYS A 173 12.21 -18.56 3.57
CA LYS A 173 12.01 -19.84 4.23
C LYS A 173 10.54 -20.20 4.35
N VAL A 174 10.23 -21.47 4.10
CA VAL A 174 8.93 -22.09 4.37
C VAL A 174 9.13 -23.19 5.40
N GLU A 175 8.33 -23.16 6.44
CA GLU A 175 8.22 -24.21 7.45
C GLU A 175 6.74 -24.56 7.62
N ASP A 176 6.44 -25.69 8.24
CA ASP A 176 5.05 -26.16 8.42
C ASP A 176 4.16 -25.17 9.19
N THR A 177 4.77 -24.34 10.04
CA THR A 177 4.05 -23.41 10.93
C THR A 177 4.40 -21.94 10.69
N LYS A 178 5.31 -21.63 9.76
CA LYS A 178 5.64 -20.25 9.43
C LYS A 178 6.26 -20.07 8.05
N LEU A 179 6.03 -18.89 7.47
CA LEU A 179 6.68 -18.40 6.27
C LEU A 179 7.51 -17.16 6.62
N ILE A 180 8.73 -17.09 6.10
CA ILE A 180 9.61 -15.93 6.28
C ILE A 180 9.83 -15.26 4.93
N LEU A 181 9.44 -14.00 4.87
CA LEU A 181 9.66 -13.11 3.73
C LEU A 181 10.64 -12.00 4.12
N GLU A 182 11.58 -11.68 3.23
CA GLU A 182 12.51 -10.57 3.42
C GLU A 182 12.29 -9.50 2.37
N ALA A 183 12.56 -8.25 2.74
CA ALA A 183 12.48 -7.12 1.83
C ALA A 183 13.31 -7.39 0.56
N ASN A 184 12.73 -7.05 -0.58
CA ASN A 184 13.43 -7.07 -1.86
C ASN A 184 14.10 -5.70 -2.10
N PRO A 185 15.44 -5.60 -1.98
CA PRO A 185 16.14 -4.34 -2.23
C PRO A 185 16.05 -3.91 -3.70
N ASP A 186 15.81 -4.86 -4.60
CA ASP A 186 15.72 -4.64 -6.06
C ASP A 186 14.29 -4.35 -6.52
N TRP A 187 13.34 -4.12 -5.60
CA TRP A 187 11.97 -3.80 -5.96
C TRP A 187 11.88 -2.44 -6.67
N SER A 188 11.15 -2.38 -7.79
CA SER A 188 11.12 -1.22 -8.68
C SER A 188 10.59 0.07 -8.05
N LEU A 189 9.76 -0.03 -7.02
CA LEU A 189 9.19 1.11 -6.29
C LEU A 189 10.03 1.52 -5.05
N GLY A 190 11.21 0.95 -4.89
CA GLY A 190 12.14 1.21 -3.80
C GLY A 190 11.93 0.28 -2.60
N GLU A 191 13.03 -0.07 -1.93
CA GLU A 191 13.03 -1.07 -0.85
C GLU A 191 11.93 -0.82 0.20
N PRO A 192 11.13 -1.86 0.56
CA PRO A 192 10.11 -1.76 1.61
C PRO A 192 10.67 -1.28 2.96
N TYR A 193 9.79 -0.65 3.75
CA TYR A 193 10.18 -0.17 5.08
C TYR A 193 10.37 -1.28 6.10
N ILE A 194 9.62 -2.38 6.01
CA ILE A 194 9.73 -3.51 6.93
C ILE A 194 10.77 -4.49 6.35
N SER A 195 11.80 -4.82 7.12
CA SER A 195 12.87 -5.71 6.64
C SER A 195 12.44 -7.16 6.51
N ARG A 196 11.57 -7.64 7.42
CA ARG A 196 11.13 -9.04 7.44
C ARG A 196 9.66 -9.16 7.82
N ILE A 197 8.93 -9.97 7.08
CA ILE A 197 7.56 -10.38 7.41
C ILE A 197 7.60 -11.86 7.79
N ILE A 198 7.06 -12.19 8.95
CA ILE A 198 6.89 -13.57 9.42
C ILE A 198 5.39 -13.86 9.43
N ILE A 199 4.95 -14.76 8.56
CA ILE A 199 3.57 -15.24 8.58
C ILE A 199 3.56 -16.51 9.44
N ARG A 200 2.89 -16.48 10.58
CA ARG A 200 2.71 -17.65 11.46
C ARG A 200 1.38 -18.32 11.15
N ILE A 201 1.42 -19.63 10.95
CA ILE A 201 0.26 -20.44 10.59
C ILE A 201 -0.26 -21.11 11.86
N PHE A 202 -1.51 -20.81 12.21
CA PHE A 202 -2.17 -21.34 13.40
C PHE A 202 -3.23 -22.38 13.00
N GLN A 203 -3.24 -23.51 13.70
CA GLN A 203 -4.29 -24.54 13.54
C GLN A 203 -5.53 -24.26 14.40
N ASP A 204 -5.42 -23.29 15.32
CA ASP A 204 -6.37 -23.05 16.40
C ASP A 204 -6.50 -21.54 16.59
N GLU A 205 -7.74 -21.04 16.50
CA GLU A 205 -8.06 -19.61 16.55
C GLU A 205 -7.77 -19.01 17.93
N ASP A 206 -8.09 -19.73 19.01
CA ASP A 206 -7.84 -19.26 20.39
C ASP A 206 -6.35 -19.07 20.65
N LYS A 207 -5.49 -19.95 20.10
CA LYS A 207 -4.03 -19.78 20.17
C LYS A 207 -3.55 -18.57 19.38
N MET A 208 -4.17 -18.28 18.24
CA MET A 208 -3.83 -17.10 17.44
C MET A 208 -4.26 -15.81 18.14
N ILE A 209 -5.46 -15.79 18.71
CA ILE A 209 -5.95 -14.67 19.54
C ILE A 209 -5.04 -14.47 20.74
N SER A 210 -4.68 -15.53 21.46
CA SER A 210 -3.75 -15.46 22.60
C SER A 210 -2.40 -14.87 22.19
N ALA A 211 -1.87 -15.26 21.02
CA ALA A 211 -0.63 -14.70 20.48
C ALA A 211 -0.76 -13.22 20.08
N LEU A 212 -1.94 -12.80 19.63
CA LEU A 212 -2.23 -11.40 19.33
C LEU A 212 -2.36 -10.56 20.61
N GLU A 213 -2.96 -11.12 21.66
CA GLU A 213 -3.10 -10.49 22.97
C GLU A 213 -1.77 -10.35 23.72
N SER A 214 -0.88 -11.35 23.59
CA SER A 214 0.45 -11.31 24.18
C SER A 214 1.43 -10.40 23.42
N GLY A 215 1.11 -10.04 22.16
CA GLY A 215 1.98 -9.29 21.26
C GLY A 215 3.02 -10.15 20.53
N ASP A 216 2.94 -11.49 20.63
CA ASP A 216 3.79 -12.42 19.88
C ASP A 216 3.55 -12.34 18.36
N ILE A 217 2.35 -11.90 17.96
CA ILE A 217 2.02 -11.44 16.61
C ILE A 217 1.46 -10.02 16.67
N GLN A 218 1.68 -9.23 15.63
CA GLN A 218 1.24 -7.83 15.55
C GLN A 218 -0.06 -7.66 14.75
N GLY A 219 -0.41 -8.65 13.93
CA GLY A 219 -1.66 -8.68 13.18
C GLY A 219 -2.18 -10.11 13.03
N ALA A 220 -3.47 -10.23 12.75
CA ALA A 220 -4.13 -11.49 12.45
C ALA A 220 -5.17 -11.28 11.35
N ASP A 221 -5.24 -12.21 10.40
CA ASP A 221 -6.25 -12.21 9.34
C ASP A 221 -7.24 -13.37 9.55
N GLY A 222 -8.50 -13.16 9.16
CA GLY A 222 -9.56 -14.15 9.27
C GLY A 222 -10.14 -14.36 10.67
N VAL A 223 -9.86 -13.46 11.63
CA VAL A 223 -10.41 -13.53 12.99
C VAL A 223 -11.36 -12.37 13.23
N LEU A 224 -12.49 -12.65 13.85
CA LEU A 224 -13.41 -11.63 14.35
C LEU A 224 -13.00 -11.24 15.77
N VAL A 225 -11.94 -10.44 15.90
CA VAL A 225 -11.55 -9.91 17.21
C VAL A 225 -12.24 -8.56 17.44
N ALA A 226 -13.28 -8.58 18.26
CA ALA A 226 -13.84 -7.38 18.87
C ALA A 226 -13.39 -7.33 20.34
N SER A 227 -12.18 -6.84 20.60
CA SER A 227 -11.73 -6.54 21.96
C SER A 227 -11.35 -5.07 22.07
N ASP A 228 -11.54 -4.47 23.25
CA ASP A 228 -11.15 -3.07 23.52
C ASP A 228 -9.64 -2.85 23.42
N LYS A 229 -8.83 -3.92 23.38
CA LYS A 229 -7.36 -3.87 23.36
C LYS A 229 -6.77 -3.94 21.95
N GLN A 230 -7.54 -4.34 20.95
CA GLN A 230 -7.06 -4.52 19.58
C GLN A 230 -7.92 -3.73 18.59
N ASN A 231 -7.27 -3.11 17.62
CA ASN A 231 -7.99 -2.46 16.54
C ASN A 231 -8.48 -3.53 15.55
N GLY A 232 -9.78 -3.79 15.55
CA GLY A 232 -10.44 -4.65 14.58
C GLY A 232 -10.87 -3.86 13.34
N TYR A 233 -10.62 -4.41 12.15
CA TYR A 233 -11.08 -3.84 10.88
C TYR A 233 -11.86 -4.88 10.08
N THR A 234 -13.13 -4.60 9.83
CA THR A 234 -13.97 -5.46 9.00
C THR A 234 -14.07 -4.91 7.59
N VAL A 235 -13.44 -5.60 6.64
CA VAL A 235 -13.54 -5.24 5.23
C VAL A 235 -14.73 -5.97 4.60
N LYS A 236 -15.75 -5.20 4.17
CA LYS A 236 -16.85 -5.74 3.37
C LYS A 236 -16.35 -6.02 1.95
N LEU A 237 -16.10 -7.29 1.66
CA LEU A 237 -15.71 -7.72 0.32
C LEU A 237 -16.90 -7.56 -0.63
N GLN A 238 -16.65 -7.07 -1.85
CA GLN A 238 -17.61 -7.12 -2.95
C GLN A 238 -17.72 -8.55 -3.47
N LYS A 239 -18.38 -9.42 -2.70
CA LYS A 239 -18.70 -10.80 -3.08
C LYS A 239 -20.21 -10.94 -3.22
N TYR A 240 -20.63 -11.51 -4.35
CA TYR A 240 -22.01 -11.92 -4.56
C TYR A 240 -22.09 -13.43 -4.43
N ILE A 241 -22.90 -13.91 -3.48
CA ILE A 241 -23.26 -15.33 -3.42
C ILE A 241 -24.38 -15.51 -4.43
N THR A 242 -24.11 -16.26 -5.50
CA THR A 242 -25.07 -16.49 -6.59
C THR A 242 -25.40 -17.98 -6.67
N LEU A 243 -26.70 -18.29 -6.70
CA LEU A 243 -27.19 -19.63 -7.00
C LEU A 243 -27.36 -19.76 -8.51
N PHE A 244 -26.65 -20.72 -9.13
CA PHE A 244 -26.80 -21.03 -10.55
C PHE A 244 -27.64 -22.29 -10.74
N PHE A 245 -28.70 -22.19 -11.55
CA PHE A 245 -29.47 -23.36 -11.99
C PHE A 245 -28.86 -23.95 -13.25
N ASN A 246 -28.60 -25.25 -13.25
CA ASN A 246 -28.17 -25.95 -14.46
C ASN A 246 -29.35 -26.16 -15.42
N LEU A 247 -29.54 -25.21 -16.35
CA LEU A 247 -30.64 -25.23 -17.31
C LEU A 247 -30.60 -26.40 -18.30
N SER A 248 -29.54 -27.21 -18.30
CA SER A 248 -29.49 -28.46 -19.06
C SER A 248 -30.37 -29.56 -18.46
N ARG A 249 -30.82 -29.41 -17.21
CA ARG A 249 -31.72 -30.36 -16.53
C ARG A 249 -33.18 -29.94 -16.70
N ALA A 250 -34.02 -30.85 -17.21
CA ALA A 250 -35.42 -30.55 -17.57
C ALA A 250 -36.27 -29.98 -16.42
N ASN A 251 -36.03 -30.43 -15.18
CA ASN A 251 -36.76 -29.99 -13.99
C ASN A 251 -36.55 -28.53 -13.62
N VAL A 252 -35.41 -27.92 -13.97
CA VAL A 252 -35.09 -26.52 -13.62
C VAL A 252 -35.23 -25.56 -14.80
N GLN A 253 -35.70 -26.04 -15.96
CA GLN A 253 -36.00 -25.18 -17.12
C GLN A 253 -37.29 -24.38 -16.92
N ASN A 254 -38.25 -24.94 -16.18
CA ASN A 254 -39.51 -24.28 -15.87
C ASN A 254 -39.25 -22.98 -15.09
N LYS A 255 -39.71 -21.84 -15.63
CA LYS A 255 -39.57 -20.52 -14.99
C LYS A 255 -40.41 -20.38 -13.71
N GLY A 256 -41.47 -21.16 -13.53
CA GLY A 256 -42.25 -21.17 -12.29
C GLY A 256 -41.61 -22.00 -11.17
N PHE A 257 -40.61 -22.81 -11.49
CA PHE A 257 -39.81 -23.57 -10.53
C PHE A 257 -38.54 -22.83 -10.09
N ARG A 258 -37.99 -21.97 -10.96
CA ARG A 258 -36.83 -21.11 -10.68
C ARG A 258 -37.27 -19.82 -9.99
#